data_AF-A0A7Y7NQ55-F1
#
_entry.id   AF-A0A7Y7NQ55-F1
#
_cell.length_a   1.000
_cell.length_b   1.000
_cell.length_c   1.000
_cell.angle_alpha   90.00
_cell.angle_beta   90.00
_cell.angle_gamma   90.00
#
_symmetry.space_group_name_H-M   'P 1'
#
loop_
_entity.id
_entity.type
_entity.pdbx_description
1 polymer ?
#
loop_
_entity_poly.entity_id
_entity_poly.type
_entity_poly.pdbx_seq_one_letter_code
_entity_poly.pdbx_strand_id
1 'polypeptide(L)'
;MSEGTFKTLALIFYLVTDKSSILLIEEPEVCVHHGLLNSIVELLDIYSKDKQIIISTHSDAVLDKLRIDNVFKVKRTNEKGTEVSSIKRNMKHIELKALKNYLLNDGSLGEYWKHGDLENV
;
A
#
# COMPACT_ATOMS: atom_id res chain seq x y z
N MET A 1 4.70 13.96 -23.95
CA MET A 1 4.79 13.66 -22.50
C MET A 1 5.13 12.18 -22.36
N SER A 2 5.98 11.78 -21.42
CA SER A 2 6.17 10.35 -21.15
C SER A 2 4.92 9.77 -20.48
N GLU A 3 4.76 8.46 -20.59
CA GLU A 3 3.63 7.75 -19.99
C GLU A 3 3.54 7.98 -18.46
N GLY A 4 4.68 7.96 -17.77
CA GLY A 4 4.78 8.21 -16.33
C GLY A 4 4.30 9.60 -15.92
N THR A 5 4.70 10.63 -16.67
CA THR A 5 4.24 12.00 -16.40
C THR A 5 2.74 12.15 -16.63
N PHE A 6 2.20 11.54 -17.69
CA PHE A 6 0.76 11.57 -17.96
C PHE A 6 -0.04 10.85 -16.87
N LYS A 7 0.35 9.63 -16.50
CA LYS A 7 -0.31 8.86 -15.43
C LYS A 7 -0.27 9.59 -14.09
N THR A 8 0.87 10.17 -13.73
CA THR A 8 1.01 10.94 -12.49
C THR A 8 0.09 12.17 -12.49
N LEU A 9 0.07 12.93 -13.58
CA LEU A 9 -0.79 14.11 -13.67
C LEU A 9 -2.27 13.72 -13.64
N ALA A 10 -2.65 12.65 -14.33
CA ALA A 10 -4.02 12.13 -14.30
C ALA A 10 -4.41 11.70 -12.87
N LEU A 11 -3.54 10.97 -12.16
CA LEU A 11 -3.79 10.57 -10.78
C LEU A 11 -4.01 11.77 -9.87
N ILE A 12 -3.13 12.79 -9.94
CA ILE A 12 -3.25 14.02 -9.14
C ILE A 12 -4.55 14.75 -9.51
N PHE A 13 -4.85 14.87 -10.81
CA PHE A 13 -6.07 15.52 -11.27
C PHE A 13 -7.30 14.83 -10.70
N TYR A 14 -7.41 13.50 -10.79
CA TYR A 14 -8.54 12.76 -10.22
C TYR A 14 -8.58 12.88 -8.70
N LEU A 15 -7.45 12.76 -8.00
CA LEU A 15 -7.40 12.90 -6.55
C LEU A 15 -8.00 14.24 -6.07
N VAL A 16 -7.69 15.34 -6.78
CA VAL A 16 -8.10 16.70 -6.43
C VAL A 16 -9.54 17.03 -6.89
N THR A 17 -9.92 16.61 -8.10
CA THR A 17 -11.15 17.08 -8.75
C THR A 17 -12.33 16.13 -8.57
N ASP A 18 -12.08 14.85 -8.40
CA ASP A 18 -13.13 13.87 -8.22
C ASP A 18 -13.83 14.08 -6.87
N LYS A 19 -15.15 14.06 -6.87
CA LYS A 19 -15.98 14.22 -5.67
C LYS A 19 -16.50 12.89 -5.13
N SER A 20 -16.10 11.77 -5.73
CA SER A 20 -16.52 10.45 -5.29
C SER A 20 -16.00 10.15 -3.88
N SER A 21 -16.81 9.46 -3.10
CA SER A 21 -16.46 9.05 -1.73
C SER A 21 -15.42 7.93 -1.67
N ILE A 22 -15.24 7.22 -2.79
CA ILE A 22 -14.29 6.11 -2.93
C ILE A 22 -13.48 6.31 -4.21
N LEU A 23 -12.17 6.13 -4.12
CA LEU A 23 -11.23 6.12 -5.24
C LEU A 23 -10.44 4.82 -5.25
N LEU A 24 -10.43 4.13 -6.39
CA LEU A 24 -9.69 2.89 -6.61
C LEU A 24 -8.50 3.17 -7.53
N ILE A 25 -7.29 2.79 -7.12
CA ILE A 25 -6.06 3.04 -7.87
C ILE A 25 -5.30 1.72 -8.02
N GLU A 26 -5.03 1.34 -9.26
CA GLU A 26 -4.21 0.18 -9.56
C GLU A 26 -2.75 0.60 -9.76
N GLU A 27 -1.84 -0.05 -9.04
CA GLU A 27 -0.37 0.06 -9.17
C GLU A 27 0.15 1.50 -9.40
N PRO A 28 -0.03 2.43 -8.44
CA PRO A 28 0.37 3.83 -8.59
C PRO A 28 1.88 4.03 -8.80
N GLU A 29 2.71 3.02 -8.51
CA GLU A 29 4.15 3.00 -8.75
C GLU A 29 4.55 2.84 -10.23
N VAL A 30 3.65 2.34 -11.09
CA VAL A 30 3.99 1.98 -12.47
C VAL A 30 4.33 3.21 -13.29
N CYS A 31 5.52 3.18 -13.91
CA CYS A 31 6.10 4.28 -14.70
C CYS A 31 6.42 5.55 -13.88
N VAL A 32 6.44 5.49 -12.54
CA VAL A 32 6.76 6.62 -11.67
C VAL A 32 8.15 6.46 -11.08
N HIS A 33 8.98 7.50 -11.16
CA HIS A 33 10.28 7.52 -10.50
C HIS A 33 10.11 7.50 -8.97
N HIS A 34 10.89 6.68 -8.24
CA HIS A 34 10.74 6.48 -6.79
C HIS A 34 10.69 7.77 -5.96
N GLY A 35 11.47 8.79 -6.34
CA GLY A 35 11.43 10.10 -5.66
C GLY A 35 10.06 10.79 -5.72
N LEU A 36 9.34 10.64 -6.84
CA LEU A 36 8.00 11.19 -7.03
C LEU A 36 6.92 10.31 -6.39
N LEU A 37 7.11 8.99 -6.40
CA LEU A 37 6.20 8.02 -5.78
C LEU A 37 5.98 8.34 -4.30
N ASN A 38 7.04 8.69 -3.57
CA ASN A 38 6.93 9.10 -2.17
C ASN A 38 5.97 10.28 -1.97
N SER A 39 6.07 11.32 -2.81
CA SER A 39 5.17 12.48 -2.75
C SER A 39 3.74 12.12 -3.15
N ILE A 40 3.56 11.20 -4.09
CA ILE A 40 2.24 10.70 -4.47
C ILE A 40 1.59 9.98 -3.29
N VAL A 41 2.30 9.05 -2.63
CA VAL A 41 1.74 8.28 -1.51
C VAL A 41 1.40 9.20 -0.33
N GLU A 42 2.23 10.21 -0.06
CA GLU A 42 1.92 11.23 0.95
C GLU A 42 0.65 12.02 0.62
N LEU A 43 0.47 12.44 -0.65
CA LEU A 43 -0.76 13.08 -1.10
C LEU A 43 -1.97 12.14 -0.94
N LEU A 44 -1.83 10.86 -1.29
CA LEU A 44 -2.89 9.88 -1.11
C LEU A 44 -3.27 9.74 0.38
N ASP A 45 -2.30 9.70 1.30
CA ASP A 45 -2.60 9.65 2.74
C ASP A 45 -3.33 10.90 3.23
N ILE A 46 -2.95 12.10 2.75
CA ILE A 46 -3.65 13.35 3.09
C ILE A 46 -5.11 13.30 2.65
N TYR A 47 -5.36 12.97 1.38
CA TYR A 47 -6.72 12.91 0.82
C TYR A 47 -7.53 11.72 1.36
N SER A 48 -6.87 10.68 1.88
CA SER A 48 -7.54 9.53 2.51
C SER A 48 -8.38 9.91 3.75
N LYS A 49 -8.14 11.10 4.32
CA LYS A 49 -8.92 11.64 5.45
C LYS A 49 -10.32 12.09 5.04
N ASP A 50 -10.48 12.51 3.79
CA ASP A 50 -11.74 13.06 3.27
C ASP A 50 -12.48 12.06 2.36
N LYS A 51 -11.76 11.10 1.76
CA LYS A 51 -12.35 10.02 0.94
C LYS A 51 -11.65 8.69 1.15
N GLN A 52 -12.36 7.59 0.94
CA GLN A 52 -11.77 6.26 1.01
C GLN A 52 -10.94 5.99 -0.25
N ILE A 53 -9.66 5.66 -0.07
CA ILE A 53 -8.76 5.33 -1.17
C ILE A 53 -8.31 3.88 -1.00
N ILE A 54 -8.48 3.07 -2.06
CA ILE A 54 -8.05 1.68 -2.10
C ILE A 54 -7.02 1.56 -3.22
N ILE A 55 -5.88 0.98 -2.89
CA ILE A 55 -4.72 0.87 -3.77
C ILE A 55 -4.35 -0.60 -3.91
N SER A 56 -4.11 -1.07 -5.14
CA SER A 56 -3.37 -2.30 -5.38
C SER A 56 -1.89 -1.94 -5.59
N THR A 57 -0.98 -2.71 -5.02
CA THR A 57 0.46 -2.45 -5.16
C THR A 57 1.27 -3.72 -4.96
N HIS A 58 2.37 -3.82 -5.71
CA HIS A 58 3.43 -4.79 -5.47
C HIS A 58 4.71 -4.11 -4.95
N SER A 59 4.69 -2.78 -4.78
CA SER A 59 5.82 -1.97 -4.36
C SER A 59 6.02 -1.97 -2.85
N ASP A 60 7.19 -2.42 -2.43
CA ASP A 60 7.71 -2.26 -1.08
C ASP A 60 7.81 -0.78 -0.68
N ALA A 61 8.20 0.10 -1.62
CA ALA A 61 8.28 1.54 -1.37
C ALA A 61 6.92 2.17 -1.04
N VAL A 62 5.83 1.66 -1.62
CA VAL A 62 4.46 2.09 -1.24
C VAL A 62 4.11 1.54 0.14
N LEU A 63 4.37 0.25 0.40
CA LEU A 63 4.11 -0.38 1.69
C LEU A 63 4.82 0.34 2.85
N ASP A 64 6.05 0.81 2.65
CA ASP A 64 6.84 1.55 3.64
C ASP A 64 6.17 2.82 4.16
N LYS A 65 5.26 3.41 3.37
CA LYS A 65 4.55 4.64 3.73
C LYS A 65 3.17 4.37 4.32
N LEU A 66 2.71 3.12 4.32
CA LEU A 66 1.39 2.76 4.79
C LEU A 66 1.43 2.24 6.23
N ARG A 67 0.36 2.53 6.97
CA ARG A 67 0.15 1.93 8.30
C ARG A 67 -0.28 0.48 8.12
N ILE A 68 0.26 -0.42 8.95
CA ILE A 68 -0.07 -1.86 8.94
C ILE A 68 -1.57 -2.15 9.07
N ASP A 69 -2.30 -1.28 9.76
CA ASP A 69 -3.76 -1.31 9.90
C ASP A 69 -4.51 -1.27 8.55
N ASN A 70 -3.91 -0.63 7.55
CA ASN A 70 -4.48 -0.40 6.24
C ASN A 70 -3.93 -1.38 5.19
N VAL A 71 -3.14 -2.37 5.59
CA VAL A 71 -2.54 -3.35 4.66
C VAL A 71 -3.36 -4.63 4.65
N PHE A 72 -3.83 -4.97 3.45
CA PHE A 72 -4.53 -6.21 3.16
C PHE A 72 -3.70 -7.03 2.19
N LYS A 73 -3.55 -8.31 2.52
CA LYS A 73 -2.90 -9.28 1.67
C LYS A 73 -3.94 -9.99 0.84
N VAL A 74 -3.65 -10.13 -0.45
CA VAL A 74 -4.47 -10.86 -1.40
C VAL A 74 -3.67 -12.09 -1.84
N LYS A 75 -4.26 -13.28 -1.71
CA LYS A 75 -3.65 -14.54 -2.15
C LYS A 75 -4.67 -15.39 -2.87
N ARG A 76 -4.26 -16.09 -3.92
CA ARG A 76 -5.08 -17.14 -4.54
C ARG A 76 -4.71 -18.51 -3.97
N THR A 77 -5.70 -19.24 -3.49
CA THR A 77 -5.58 -20.65 -3.09
C THR A 77 -6.33 -21.54 -4.07
N ASN A 78 -5.83 -22.76 -4.29
CA ASN A 78 -6.46 -23.70 -5.22
C ASN A 78 -7.84 -24.17 -4.71
N GLU A 79 -8.04 -24.17 -3.39
CA GLU A 79 -9.28 -24.65 -2.76
C GLU A 79 -10.38 -23.59 -2.70
N LYS A 80 -10.03 -22.33 -2.38
CA LYS A 80 -10.99 -21.26 -2.09
C LYS A 80 -10.97 -20.09 -3.07
N GLY A 81 -10.06 -20.10 -4.05
CA GLY A 81 -9.91 -18.99 -4.99
C GLY A 81 -9.19 -17.81 -4.36
N THR A 82 -9.64 -16.58 -4.61
CA THR A 82 -9.01 -15.36 -4.08
C THR A 82 -9.46 -15.08 -2.65
N GLU A 83 -8.50 -15.05 -1.74
CA GLU A 83 -8.70 -14.71 -0.33
C GLU A 83 -8.01 -13.39 0.00
N VAL A 84 -8.67 -12.60 0.85
CA VAL A 84 -8.16 -11.31 1.33
C VAL A 84 -8.07 -11.35 2.85
N SER A 85 -6.90 -11.10 3.41
CA SER A 85 -6.66 -11.05 4.85
C SER A 85 -6.07 -9.71 5.27
N SER A 86 -6.52 -9.19 6.41
CA SER A 86 -5.88 -8.02 7.02
C SER A 86 -4.64 -8.49 7.78
N ILE A 87 -3.48 -7.92 7.46
CA ILE A 87 -2.22 -8.33 8.10
C ILE A 87 -2.31 -8.17 9.61
N LYS A 88 -2.80 -7.02 10.09
CA LYS A 88 -2.92 -6.78 11.54
C LYS A 88 -3.88 -7.74 12.25
N ARG A 89 -5.01 -8.10 11.63
CA ARG A 89 -6.02 -8.94 12.29
C ARG A 89 -5.65 -10.42 12.29
N ASN A 90 -4.94 -10.87 11.27
CA ASN A 90 -4.57 -12.28 11.13
C ASN A 90 -3.23 -12.62 11.80
N MET A 91 -2.43 -11.63 12.14
CA MET A 91 -1.15 -11.82 12.82
C MET A 91 -1.34 -12.13 14.31
N LYS A 92 -0.58 -13.11 14.82
CA LYS A 92 -0.60 -13.44 16.26
C LYS A 92 -0.05 -12.27 17.06
N HIS A 93 -0.49 -12.13 18.31
CA HIS A 93 -0.07 -11.00 19.16
C HIS A 93 1.46 -10.92 19.34
N ILE A 94 2.14 -12.08 19.36
CA ILE A 94 3.61 -12.18 19.46
C ILE A 94 4.29 -11.66 18.18
N GLU A 95 3.81 -12.09 17.02
CA GLU A 95 4.30 -11.64 15.71
C GLU A 95 4.05 -10.14 15.51
N LEU A 96 2.89 -9.63 15.93
CA LEU A 96 2.59 -8.18 15.90
C LEU A 96 3.55 -7.37 16.76
N LYS A 97 3.96 -7.91 17.91
CA LYS A 97 4.93 -7.25 18.79
C LYS A 97 6.33 -7.29 18.18
N ALA A 98 6.72 -8.41 17.57
CA ALA A 98 7.98 -8.53 16.84
C ALA A 98 8.03 -7.56 15.66
N LEU A 99 6.99 -7.49 14.84
CA LEU A 99 6.89 -6.53 13.74
C LEU A 99 6.95 -5.08 14.24
N LYS A 100 6.22 -4.73 15.30
CA LYS A 100 6.30 -3.38 15.88
C LYS A 100 7.70 -3.04 16.37
N ASN A 101 8.40 -3.99 16.98
CA ASN A 101 9.78 -3.78 17.42
C ASN A 101 10.72 -3.61 16.21
N TYR A 102 10.56 -4.42 15.17
CA TYR A 102 11.34 -4.34 13.93
C TYR A 102 11.15 -2.98 13.25
N LEU A 103 9.90 -2.53 13.09
CA LEU A 103 9.58 -1.21 12.51
C LEU A 103 10.11 -0.03 13.33
N LEU A 104 10.40 -0.21 14.62
CA LEU A 104 10.94 0.83 15.49
C LEU A 104 12.48 0.86 15.50
N ASN A 105 13.15 -0.27 15.29
CA ASN A 105 14.59 -0.39 15.56
C ASN A 105 15.42 -0.82 14.35
N ASP A 106 14.85 -1.58 13.42
CA ASP A 106 15.64 -2.42 12.50
C ASP A 106 15.34 -2.17 11.02
N GLY A 107 14.11 -1.82 10.62
CA GLY A 107 13.77 -1.67 9.20
C GLY A 107 12.35 -1.19 8.90
N SER A 108 11.94 -1.34 7.64
CA SER A 108 10.65 -0.85 7.12
C SER A 108 9.66 -1.98 6.78
N LEU A 109 8.39 -1.62 6.54
CA LEU A 109 7.34 -2.62 6.28
C LEU A 109 7.53 -3.35 4.94
N GLY A 110 8.02 -2.64 3.93
CA GLY A 110 8.37 -3.16 2.62
C GLY A 110 9.58 -4.10 2.66
N GLU A 111 10.59 -3.82 3.49
CA GLU A 111 11.68 -4.77 3.74
C GLU A 111 11.16 -6.04 4.41
N TYR A 112 10.31 -5.91 5.42
CA TYR A 112 9.68 -7.05 6.10
C TYR A 112 8.81 -7.89 5.13
N TRP A 113 8.14 -7.25 4.17
CA TRP A 113 7.43 -7.92 3.07
C TRP A 113 8.39 -8.69 2.15
N LYS A 114 9.49 -8.07 1.73
CA LYS A 114 10.49 -8.67 0.83
C LYS A 114 11.14 -9.93 1.38
N HIS A 115 11.28 -10.04 2.70
CA HIS A 115 11.84 -11.23 3.36
C HIS A 115 10.84 -12.40 3.46
N GLY A 116 9.59 -12.21 3.02
CA GLY A 116 8.55 -13.24 3.06
C GLY A 116 7.90 -13.41 4.44
N ASP A 117 8.24 -12.56 5.41
CA ASP A 117 7.76 -12.68 6.80
C ASP A 117 6.25 -12.39 6.94
N LEU A 118 5.62 -11.82 5.91
CA LEU A 118 4.17 -11.62 5.82
C LEU A 118 3.44 -12.74 5.05
N GLU A 119 4.15 -13.73 4.50
CA GLU A 119 3.52 -14.82 3.74
C GLU A 119 2.73 -15.80 4.62
N ASN A 120 3.09 -15.92 5.90
CA ASN A 120 2.47 -16.86 6.84
C ASN A 120 1.35 -16.23 7.69
N VAL A 121 1.07 -14.95 7.46
CA VAL A 121 0.03 -14.15 8.13
C VAL A 121 -1.26 -14.11 7.30
#